data_AF-A0A3B9W4Q8-F1
#
_entry.id   AF-A0A3B9W4Q8-F1
#
_cell.length_a   1.000
_cell.length_b   1.000
_cell.length_c   1.000
_cell.angle_alpha   90.00
_cell.angle_beta   90.00
_cell.angle_gamma   90.00
#
_symmetry.space_group_name_H-M   'P 1'
#
loop_
_entity.id
_entity.type
_entity.pdbx_description
1 polymer ?
#
loop_
_entity_poly.entity_id
_entity_poly.type
_entity_poly.pdbx_seq_one_letter_code
_entity_poly.pdbx_strand_id
1 'polypeptide(L)'
;MGLNEFEETSQSQWLQLIVNAENLTGYQLQHELKNYLSLTLQHYTSELTLPTSIIALSYMEALSLSGTKQSHELRNIGDQCLLLSGLFPERLSRKSISLDYTITIGRQSYSRLADKNYVEQWDSELFYSLQNHFIGLVDILYTMRHTQ
;
A
#
# COMPACT_ATOMS: atom_id res chain seq x y z
N MET A 1 -1.86 31.64 -4.62
CA MET A 1 -2.09 30.51 -5.55
C MET A 1 -1.31 29.36 -4.96
N GLY A 2 -2.02 28.57 -4.16
CA GLY A 2 -1.49 27.94 -2.95
C GLY A 2 -1.16 26.47 -3.18
N LEU A 3 -0.18 25.97 -2.41
CA LEU A 3 0.23 24.56 -2.38
C LEU A 3 -0.96 23.57 -2.30
N ASN A 4 -2.07 23.98 -1.67
CA ASN A 4 -3.31 23.22 -1.59
C ASN A 4 -3.97 22.91 -2.95
N GLU A 5 -3.90 23.79 -3.96
CA GLU A 5 -4.52 23.55 -5.27
C GLU A 5 -3.81 22.42 -6.04
N PHE A 6 -2.49 22.28 -5.85
CA PHE A 6 -1.71 21.21 -6.48
C PHE A 6 -1.90 19.86 -5.79
N GLU A 7 -2.04 19.86 -4.46
CA GLU A 7 -2.33 18.65 -3.68
C GLU A 7 -3.75 18.12 -3.97
N GLU A 8 -4.75 19.00 -4.00
CA GLU A 8 -6.14 18.64 -4.36
C GLU A 8 -6.24 18.08 -5.78
N THR A 9 -5.50 18.67 -6.74
CA THR A 9 -5.49 18.19 -8.13
C THR A 9 -4.84 16.80 -8.24
N SER A 10 -3.75 16.55 -7.52
CA SER A 10 -3.03 15.27 -7.56
C SER A 10 -3.82 14.13 -6.91
N GLN A 11 -4.45 14.40 -5.76
CA GLN A 11 -5.31 13.42 -5.07
C GLN A 11 -6.53 13.07 -5.92
N SER A 12 -7.14 14.06 -6.58
CA SER A 12 -8.26 13.86 -7.51
C SER A 12 -7.87 13.00 -8.72
N GLN A 13 -6.67 13.18 -9.26
CA GLN A 13 -6.16 12.35 -10.37
C GLN A 13 -5.98 10.88 -9.95
N TRP A 14 -5.41 10.62 -8.77
CA TRP A 14 -5.28 9.24 -8.28
C TRP A 14 -6.63 8.57 -8.05
N LEU A 15 -7.59 9.30 -7.46
CA LEU A 15 -8.95 8.78 -7.27
C LEU A 15 -9.63 8.43 -8.59
N GLN A 16 -9.47 9.25 -9.63
CA GLN A 16 -10.02 8.95 -10.95
C GLN A 16 -9.42 7.66 -11.56
N LEU A 17 -8.11 7.49 -11.46
CA LEU A 17 -7.44 6.27 -11.93
C LEU A 17 -7.92 5.03 -11.16
N ILE A 18 -8.07 5.14 -9.83
CA ILE A 18 -8.61 4.07 -8.99
C ILE A 18 -10.03 3.70 -9.45
N VAL A 19 -10.93 4.69 -9.59
CA VAL A 19 -12.32 4.46 -10.02
C VAL A 19 -12.39 3.81 -11.41
N ASN A 20 -11.54 4.24 -12.34
CA ASN A 20 -11.48 3.62 -13.67
C ASN A 20 -11.05 2.14 -13.57
N ALA A 21 -10.06 1.82 -12.74
CA ALA A 21 -9.64 0.44 -12.52
C ALA A 21 -10.72 -0.39 -11.78
N GLU A 22 -11.48 0.19 -10.84
CA GLU A 22 -12.63 -0.50 -10.22
C GLU A 22 -13.67 -0.91 -11.28
N ASN A 23 -13.93 -0.03 -12.25
CA ASN A 23 -14.86 -0.32 -13.34
C ASN A 23 -14.34 -1.43 -14.28
N LEU A 24 -13.03 -1.44 -14.55
CA LEU A 24 -12.42 -2.44 -15.45
C LEU A 24 -12.24 -3.81 -14.81
N THR A 25 -11.92 -3.85 -13.51
CA THR A 25 -11.78 -5.10 -12.73
C THR A 25 -13.12 -5.65 -12.25
N GLY A 26 -14.15 -4.81 -12.17
CA GLY A 26 -15.42 -5.13 -11.52
C GLY A 26 -15.33 -5.20 -10.00
N TYR A 27 -14.18 -4.86 -9.41
CA TYR A 27 -13.94 -4.91 -7.98
C TYR A 27 -14.10 -3.52 -7.36
N GLN A 28 -15.05 -3.38 -6.45
CA GLN A 28 -15.39 -2.09 -5.82
C GLN A 28 -14.79 -2.02 -4.41
N LEU A 29 -13.87 -1.07 -4.22
CA LEU A 29 -13.27 -0.74 -2.93
C LEU A 29 -14.21 0.15 -2.12
N GLN A 30 -14.19 -0.06 -0.80
CA GLN A 30 -14.78 0.87 0.15
C GLN A 30 -14.07 2.23 0.11
N HIS A 31 -14.78 3.27 0.51
CA HIS A 31 -14.32 4.66 0.41
C HIS A 31 -13.00 4.89 1.19
N GLU A 32 -12.87 4.28 2.36
CA GLU A 32 -11.72 4.36 3.24
C GLU A 32 -10.47 3.77 2.57
N LEU A 33 -10.61 2.62 1.89
CA LEU A 33 -9.53 1.98 1.16
C LEU A 33 -9.10 2.80 -0.06
N LYS A 34 -10.04 3.42 -0.78
CA LYS A 34 -9.71 4.31 -1.90
C LYS A 34 -8.93 5.54 -1.45
N ASN A 35 -9.38 6.16 -0.36
CA ASN A 35 -8.72 7.34 0.19
C ASN A 35 -7.32 7.00 0.71
N TYR A 36 -7.18 5.88 1.44
CA TYR A 36 -5.88 5.40 1.87
C TYR A 36 -4.95 5.15 0.68
N LEU A 37 -5.43 4.42 -0.34
CA LEU A 37 -4.64 4.09 -1.53
C LEU A 37 -4.20 5.36 -2.29
N SER A 38 -5.08 6.34 -2.46
CA SER A 38 -4.77 7.63 -3.08
C SER A 38 -3.66 8.38 -2.32
N LEU A 39 -3.75 8.44 -0.99
CA LEU A 39 -2.73 9.06 -0.14
C LEU A 39 -1.39 8.29 -0.20
N THR A 40 -1.43 6.97 -0.20
CA THR A 40 -0.23 6.13 -0.35
C THR A 40 0.45 6.37 -1.71
N LEU A 41 -0.32 6.44 -2.80
CA LEU A 41 0.20 6.74 -4.14
C LEU A 41 0.84 8.13 -4.20
N GLN A 42 0.20 9.14 -3.60
CA GLN A 42 0.73 10.50 -3.51
C GLN A 42 2.07 10.51 -2.76
N HIS A 43 2.14 9.89 -1.58
CA HIS A 43 3.34 9.82 -0.76
C HIS A 43 4.53 9.18 -1.51
N TYR A 44 4.33 8.02 -2.14
CA TYR A 44 5.41 7.30 -2.82
C TYR A 44 5.74 7.83 -4.23
N THR A 45 4.91 8.71 -4.79
CA THR A 45 5.26 9.44 -6.02
C THR A 45 6.16 10.64 -5.71
N SER A 46 5.95 11.28 -4.57
CA SER A 46 6.79 12.38 -4.09
C SER A 46 8.13 11.89 -3.53
N GLU A 47 8.14 10.74 -2.84
CA GLU A 47 9.35 10.07 -2.37
C GLU A 47 9.81 9.04 -3.40
N LEU A 48 10.62 9.48 -4.38
CA LEU A 48 11.07 8.75 -5.59
C LEU A 48 11.85 7.43 -5.37
N THR A 49 11.76 6.78 -4.22
CA THR A 49 12.48 5.53 -3.92
C THR A 49 11.57 4.50 -3.26
N LEU A 50 11.15 3.49 -4.02
CA LEU A 50 10.69 2.22 -3.48
C LEU A 50 11.91 1.31 -3.33
N PRO A 51 12.50 1.17 -2.13
CA PRO A 51 13.61 0.26 -1.93
C PRO A 51 13.11 -1.16 -2.16
N THR A 52 13.74 -1.88 -3.09
CA THR A 52 13.56 -3.34 -3.21
C THR A 52 14.61 -4.05 -2.36
N SER A 53 14.87 -3.54 -1.15
CA SER A 53 15.71 -4.20 -0.14
C SER A 53 15.08 -5.52 0.30
N ILE A 54 15.80 -6.32 1.07
CA ILE A 54 15.31 -7.62 1.55
C ILE A 54 14.10 -7.38 2.45
N ILE A 55 12.89 -7.45 1.89
CA ILE A 55 11.61 -7.20 2.56
C ILE A 55 11.50 -8.03 3.87
N ALA A 56 12.01 -9.26 3.85
CA ALA A 56 12.08 -10.14 5.04
C ALA A 56 12.87 -9.51 6.18
N LEU A 57 14.05 -8.97 5.86
CA LEU A 57 14.96 -8.42 6.86
C LEU A 57 14.35 -7.19 7.48
N SER A 58 13.84 -6.26 6.66
CA SER A 58 13.14 -5.07 7.15
C SER A 58 11.92 -5.44 7.99
N TYR A 59 11.17 -6.49 7.61
CA TYR A 59 10.06 -6.98 8.42
C TYR A 59 10.52 -7.57 9.76
N MET A 60 11.57 -8.39 9.77
CA MET A 60 12.14 -8.92 11.02
C MET A 60 12.70 -7.82 11.93
N GLU A 61 13.35 -6.82 11.36
CA GLU A 61 13.82 -5.63 12.07
C GLU A 61 12.64 -4.86 12.67
N ALA A 62 11.57 -4.64 11.90
CA ALA A 62 10.36 -4.01 12.40
C ALA A 62 9.73 -4.81 13.55
N LEU A 63 9.71 -6.14 13.48
CA LEU A 63 9.21 -6.99 14.58
C LEU A 63 10.02 -6.84 15.88
N SER A 64 11.27 -6.39 15.78
CA SER A 64 12.14 -6.14 16.94
C SER A 64 11.95 -4.75 17.56
N LEU A 65 11.21 -3.85 16.89
CA LEU A 65 10.82 -2.55 17.42
C LEU A 65 9.61 -2.65 18.34
N SER A 66 9.25 -1.53 19.00
CA SER A 66 8.07 -1.44 19.84
C SER A 66 7.31 -0.14 19.65
N GLY A 67 6.00 -0.16 19.91
CA GLY A 67 5.15 1.02 19.95
C GLY A 67 4.99 1.72 18.60
N THR A 68 5.06 3.05 18.60
CA THR A 68 4.81 3.87 17.40
C THR A 68 5.81 3.57 16.30
N LYS A 69 7.10 3.44 16.62
CA LYS A 69 8.15 3.13 15.64
C LYS A 69 7.88 1.83 14.91
N GLN A 70 7.51 0.79 15.64
CA GLN A 70 7.14 -0.49 15.04
C GLN A 70 5.94 -0.34 14.11
N SER A 71 4.93 0.41 14.54
CA SER A 71 3.72 0.63 13.74
C SER A 71 4.07 1.34 12.43
N HIS A 72 4.85 2.42 12.49
CA HIS A 72 5.36 3.16 11.33
C HIS A 72 6.11 2.25 10.33
N GLU A 73 7.06 1.44 10.82
CA GLU A 73 7.81 0.54 9.94
C GLU A 73 6.93 -0.55 9.33
N LEU A 74 6.02 -1.16 10.09
CA LEU A 74 5.09 -2.16 9.56
C LEU A 74 4.20 -1.56 8.46
N ARG A 75 3.70 -0.32 8.64
CA ARG A 75 2.91 0.35 7.61
C ARG A 75 3.73 0.59 6.35
N ASN A 76 4.95 1.12 6.49
CA ASN A 76 5.84 1.35 5.37
C ASN A 76 6.10 0.06 4.59
N ILE A 77 6.36 -1.04 5.28
CA ILE A 77 6.56 -2.36 4.66
C ILE A 77 5.27 -2.83 3.96
N GLY A 78 4.12 -2.68 4.60
CA GLY A 78 2.82 -3.03 4.02
C GLY A 78 2.56 -2.27 2.71
N ASP A 79 2.71 -0.95 2.74
CA ASP A 79 2.52 -0.05 1.60
C ASP A 79 3.52 -0.36 0.47
N GLN A 80 4.80 -0.58 0.79
CA GLN A 80 5.81 -0.97 -0.20
C GLN A 80 5.49 -2.31 -0.84
N CYS A 81 5.07 -3.31 -0.06
CA CYS A 81 4.67 -4.61 -0.59
C CYS A 81 3.47 -4.47 -1.53
N LEU A 82 2.49 -3.65 -1.16
CA LEU A 82 1.29 -3.39 -1.97
C LEU A 82 1.67 -2.74 -3.30
N LEU A 83 2.46 -1.66 -3.27
CA LEU A 83 2.89 -0.93 -4.47
C LEU A 83 3.82 -1.77 -5.35
N LEU A 84 4.77 -2.52 -4.79
CA LEU A 84 5.63 -3.40 -5.57
C LEU A 84 4.84 -4.54 -6.23
N SER A 85 3.85 -5.10 -5.54
CA SER A 85 3.04 -6.19 -6.07
C SER A 85 2.07 -5.72 -7.16
N GLY A 86 1.41 -4.58 -6.96
CA GLY A 86 0.43 -4.04 -7.91
C GLY A 86 1.04 -3.19 -9.02
N LEU A 87 1.86 -2.21 -8.66
CA LEU A 87 2.43 -1.29 -9.65
C LEU A 87 3.72 -1.78 -10.26
N PHE A 88 4.55 -2.60 -9.60
CA PHE A 88 5.88 -2.93 -10.15
C PHE A 88 6.27 -4.42 -10.02
N PRO A 89 5.40 -5.37 -10.37
CA PRO A 89 5.67 -6.80 -10.18
C PRO A 89 6.92 -7.26 -10.95
N GLU A 90 7.26 -6.61 -12.07
CA GLU A 90 8.47 -6.95 -12.84
C GLU A 90 9.77 -6.58 -12.11
N ARG A 91 9.73 -5.62 -11.16
CA ARG A 91 10.89 -5.32 -10.32
C ARG A 91 11.18 -6.44 -9.34
N LEU A 92 10.14 -7.11 -8.84
CA LEU A 92 10.27 -8.28 -7.96
C LEU A 92 10.90 -9.45 -8.73
N SER A 93 10.38 -9.76 -9.92
CA SER A 93 10.89 -10.87 -10.74
C SER A 93 12.35 -10.67 -11.16
N ARG A 94 12.75 -9.44 -11.54
CA ARG A 94 14.16 -9.11 -11.85
C ARG A 94 15.12 -9.36 -10.68
N LYS A 95 14.64 -9.31 -9.44
CA LYS A 95 15.43 -9.60 -8.24
C LYS A 95 15.21 -11.03 -7.70
N SER A 96 14.53 -11.89 -8.46
CA SER A 96 14.15 -13.24 -8.03
C SER A 96 13.32 -13.28 -6.73
N ILE A 97 12.55 -12.22 -6.48
CA ILE A 97 11.63 -12.14 -5.34
C ILE A 97 10.26 -12.60 -5.83
N SER A 98 9.65 -13.55 -5.12
CA SER A 98 8.31 -14.04 -5.44
C SER A 98 7.25 -12.97 -5.16
N LEU A 99 6.27 -12.86 -6.07
CA LEU A 99 5.09 -12.04 -5.88
C LEU A 99 4.28 -12.51 -4.66
N ASP A 100 4.03 -13.82 -4.54
CA ASP A 100 3.29 -14.42 -3.43
C ASP A 100 3.98 -14.15 -2.08
N TYR A 101 5.30 -14.19 -2.06
CA TYR A 101 6.09 -13.86 -0.88
C TYR A 101 5.88 -12.40 -0.47
N THR A 102 5.93 -11.47 -1.42
CA THR A 102 5.74 -10.04 -1.18
C THR A 102 4.31 -9.74 -0.69
N ILE A 103 3.30 -10.36 -1.32
CA ILE A 103 1.90 -10.30 -0.89
C ILE A 103 1.75 -10.81 0.53
N THR A 104 2.39 -11.93 0.86
CA THR A 104 2.32 -12.54 2.20
C THR A 104 2.86 -11.58 3.26
N ILE A 105 4.03 -10.98 3.04
CA ILE A 105 4.60 -10.01 3.98
C ILE A 105 3.70 -8.77 4.09
N GLY A 106 3.24 -8.20 2.98
CA GLY A 106 2.36 -7.03 3.00
C GLY A 106 1.08 -7.26 3.81
N ARG A 107 0.43 -8.41 3.60
CA ARG A 107 -0.77 -8.81 4.37
C ARG A 107 -0.46 -8.99 5.86
N GLN A 108 0.68 -9.61 6.20
CA GLN A 108 1.07 -9.79 7.59
C GLN A 108 1.39 -8.46 8.29
N SER A 109 2.03 -7.54 7.59
CA SER A 109 2.31 -6.19 8.12
C SER A 109 1.02 -5.46 8.49
N TYR A 110 0.03 -5.42 7.60
CA TYR A 110 -1.28 -4.84 7.93
C TYR A 110 -2.03 -5.64 9.00
N SER A 111 -1.91 -6.97 9.02
CA SER A 111 -2.50 -7.80 10.07
C SER A 111 -1.99 -7.46 11.46
N ARG A 112 -0.69 -7.18 11.59
CA ARG A 112 -0.09 -6.75 12.86
C ARG A 112 -0.64 -5.39 13.29
N LEU A 113 -0.82 -4.46 12.36
CA LEU A 113 -1.40 -3.15 12.66
C LEU A 113 -2.88 -3.18 13.02
N ALA A 114 -3.60 -4.19 12.52
CA ALA A 114 -5.00 -4.42 12.87
C ALA A 114 -5.19 -5.03 14.27
N ASP A 115 -4.11 -5.58 14.87
CA ASP A 115 -4.16 -6.09 16.24
C ASP A 115 -4.28 -4.91 17.22
N LYS A 116 -5.32 -4.94 18.07
CA LYS A 116 -5.68 -3.87 19.01
C LYS A 116 -4.58 -3.55 20.05
N ASN A 117 -3.55 -4.37 20.13
CA ASN A 117 -2.37 -4.13 20.95
C ASN A 117 -1.37 -3.15 20.31
N TYR A 118 -1.55 -2.82 19.02
CA TYR A 118 -0.77 -1.80 18.32
C TYR A 118 -1.42 -0.41 18.50
N VAL A 119 -0.58 0.61 18.53
CA VAL A 119 -0.84 1.96 19.06
C VAL A 119 -2.18 2.58 18.60
N GLU A 120 -2.92 3.19 19.53
CA GLU A 120 -4.24 3.85 19.37
C GLU A 120 -4.33 4.94 18.27
N GLN A 121 -3.20 5.34 17.67
CA GLN A 121 -3.17 6.43 16.71
C GLN A 121 -3.81 6.06 15.37
N TRP A 122 -3.97 4.77 15.08
CA TRP A 122 -4.38 4.25 13.78
C TRP A 122 -5.66 3.43 13.88
N ASP A 123 -6.50 3.53 12.85
CA ASP A 123 -7.74 2.79 12.77
C ASP A 123 -7.47 1.30 12.46
N SER A 124 -7.66 0.44 13.47
CA SER A 124 -7.49 -1.01 13.34
C SER A 124 -8.40 -1.62 12.27
N GLU A 125 -9.59 -1.06 12.04
CA GLU A 125 -10.54 -1.58 11.04
C GLU A 125 -10.07 -1.30 9.62
N LEU A 126 -9.40 -0.16 9.40
CA LEU A 126 -8.76 0.15 8.13
C LEU A 126 -7.66 -0.87 7.81
N PHE A 127 -6.78 -1.17 8.76
CA PHE A 127 -5.70 -2.13 8.53
C PHE A 127 -6.19 -3.58 8.37
N TYR A 128 -7.25 -3.94 9.09
CA TYR A 128 -7.95 -5.20 8.87
C TYR A 128 -8.53 -5.28 7.44
N SER A 129 -9.15 -4.19 6.97
CA SER A 129 -9.68 -4.08 5.61
C SER A 129 -8.57 -4.15 4.56
N LEU A 130 -7.44 -3.47 4.77
CA LEU A 130 -6.26 -3.53 3.88
C LEU A 130 -5.70 -4.96 3.77
N GLN A 131 -5.59 -5.68 4.88
CA GLN A 131 -5.15 -7.08 4.88
C GLN A 131 -6.09 -7.99 4.07
N ASN A 132 -7.40 -7.81 4.24
CA ASN A 132 -8.42 -8.68 3.63
C ASN A 132 -8.61 -8.39 2.14
N HIS A 133 -8.56 -7.13 1.74
CA HIS A 133 -8.76 -6.70 0.36
C HIS A 133 -7.44 -6.56 -0.41
N PHE A 134 -6.32 -7.04 0.15
CA PHE A 134 -4.97 -6.85 -0.40
C PHE A 134 -4.85 -7.28 -1.87
N ILE A 135 -5.39 -8.44 -2.24
CA ILE A 135 -5.34 -8.93 -3.62
C ILE A 135 -6.14 -8.01 -4.56
N GLY A 136 -7.35 -7.62 -4.15
CA GLY A 136 -8.14 -6.67 -4.94
C GLY A 136 -7.46 -5.31 -5.08
N LEU A 137 -6.76 -4.83 -4.05
CA LEU A 137 -5.95 -3.62 -4.14
C LEU A 137 -4.77 -3.78 -5.12
N VAL A 138 -4.11 -4.95 -5.12
CA VAL A 138 -3.07 -5.30 -6.10
C VAL A 138 -3.63 -5.31 -7.52
N ASP A 139 -4.80 -5.90 -7.75
CA ASP A 139 -5.46 -5.96 -9.07
C ASP A 139 -5.85 -4.57 -9.59
N ILE A 140 -6.36 -3.72 -8.70
CA ILE A 140 -6.68 -2.31 -9.01
C ILE A 140 -5.41 -1.58 -9.43
N LEU A 141 -4.35 -1.64 -8.63
CA LEU A 141 -3.07 -0.99 -8.94
C LEU A 141 -2.46 -1.50 -10.25
N TYR A 142 -2.49 -2.82 -10.46
CA TYR A 142 -1.98 -3.42 -11.68
C TYR A 142 -2.76 -2.93 -12.90
N THR A 143 -4.08 -2.91 -12.82
CA THR A 143 -4.96 -2.42 -13.89
C THR A 143 -4.70 -0.95 -14.18
N MET A 144 -4.64 -0.08 -13.16
CA MET A 144 -4.33 1.35 -13.30
C MET A 144 -3.07 1.59 -14.14
N ARG A 145 -2.01 0.82 -13.91
CA ARG A 145 -0.73 0.98 -14.61
C ARG A 145 -0.78 0.51 -16.08
N HIS A 146 -1.61 -0.47 -16.40
CA HIS A 146 -1.68 -1.05 -17.74
C HIS A 146 -2.75 -0.40 -18.63
N THR A 147 -3.54 0.52 -18.08
CA THR A 147 -4.59 1.24 -18.80
C THR A 147 -4.21 2.69 -19.14
N GLN A 148 -2.96 3.08 -18.90
CA GLN A 148 -2.37 4.37 -19.28
C GLN A 148 -1.56 4.28 -20.56
#